data_AF-A0A7X7YBX7-F1
#
_entry.id   AF-A0A7X7YBX7-F1
#
_cell.length_a   1.000
_cell.length_b   1.000
_cell.length_c   1.000
_cell.angle_alpha   90.00
_cell.angle_beta   90.00
_cell.angle_gamma   90.00
#
_symmetry.space_group_name_H-M   'P 1'
#
loop_
_entity.id
_entity.type
_entity.pdbx_description
1 polymer ?
#
loop_
_entity_poly.entity_id
_entity_poly.type
_entity_poly.pdbx_seq_one_letter_code
_entity_poly.pdbx_strand_id
1 'polypeptide(L)'
;MVPAGYYKKYVILEELDPGFGIQGAPEGFARFEGNRNGITLSLQIRRLREGTAPYTVILIYEKNNEIGVLRAGNLDVSHMNGIFRRNLDYEAIRSLGMAPENIRYILIAAEHRDRIFLPMIGICGKAGAWDESIRQRLLRKEPVRVEKHEKEFLLNGESEKSAVEAPVRDPDYDGKNKIDALSLERKLKETFEKTEPFLNPRHDYVWYKINDLAKLSNILFACNMKIPLFANPKILVGLFKYRHLIAGIYRSDRNRMNYFVLGIPAKDDADGKPFEKICRWVGVSNPEYGDMSGYWLVYINLANGEFVS
;
A
#
# COMPACT_ATOMS: atom_id res chain seq x y z
N MET A 1 -22.72 -24.40 -20.37
CA MET A 1 -22.73 -24.10 -18.93
C MET A 1 -21.61 -24.88 -18.28
N VAL A 2 -20.49 -24.23 -17.91
CA VAL A 2 -19.32 -24.93 -17.36
C VAL A 2 -19.54 -25.20 -15.86
N PRO A 3 -19.23 -26.41 -15.33
CA PRO A 3 -19.33 -26.66 -13.89
C PRO A 3 -18.43 -25.71 -13.11
N ALA A 4 -18.95 -25.15 -12.02
CA ALA A 4 -18.17 -24.23 -11.19
C ALA A 4 -17.19 -25.02 -10.31
N GLY A 5 -15.97 -25.23 -10.84
CA GLY A 5 -14.89 -25.91 -10.13
C GLY A 5 -14.56 -25.19 -8.82
N TYR A 6 -14.91 -25.80 -7.70
CA TYR A 6 -14.41 -25.39 -6.39
C TYR A 6 -12.98 -25.91 -6.26
N TYR A 7 -12.00 -25.02 -6.26
CA TYR A 7 -10.58 -25.37 -6.23
C TYR A 7 -10.05 -25.25 -4.80
N LYS A 8 -9.28 -26.23 -4.35
CA LYS A 8 -8.56 -26.16 -3.07
C LYS A 8 -7.20 -26.82 -3.17
N LYS A 9 -6.15 -26.10 -2.80
CA LYS A 9 -4.77 -26.59 -2.81
C LYS A 9 -4.06 -26.14 -1.54
N TYR A 10 -3.29 -27.05 -0.95
CA TYR A 10 -2.36 -26.77 0.13
C TYR A 10 -0.94 -26.87 -0.42
N VAL A 11 -0.05 -26.02 0.10
CA VAL A 11 1.37 -25.96 -0.28
C VAL A 11 2.15 -25.80 1.02
N ILE A 12 3.09 -26.69 1.28
CA ILE A 12 3.99 -26.59 2.45
C ILE A 12 4.98 -25.45 2.16
N LEU A 13 5.28 -24.65 3.18
CA LEU A 13 6.30 -23.61 3.14
C LEU A 13 7.54 -24.13 3.88
N GLU A 14 8.64 -24.25 3.15
CA GLU A 14 9.94 -24.75 3.62
C GLU A 14 10.93 -23.58 3.75
N GLU A 15 11.94 -23.71 4.62
CA GLU A 15 13.03 -22.73 4.74
C GLU A 15 13.87 -22.74 3.46
N LEU A 16 14.16 -21.56 2.90
CA LEU A 16 15.02 -21.41 1.72
C LEU A 16 16.30 -20.66 2.06
N ASP A 17 16.17 -19.47 2.67
CA ASP A 17 17.30 -18.76 3.28
C ASP A 17 17.29 -19.00 4.81
N PRO A 18 18.39 -19.50 5.40
CA PRO A 18 18.47 -19.74 6.84
C PRO A 18 18.62 -18.46 7.66
N GLY A 19 18.32 -18.55 8.96
CA GLY A 19 18.54 -17.48 9.94
C GLY A 19 17.32 -16.60 10.26
N PHE A 20 16.23 -16.79 9.51
CA PHE A 20 14.94 -16.15 9.78
C PHE A 20 14.08 -16.93 10.79
N GLY A 21 14.59 -18.06 11.29
CA GLY A 21 13.99 -18.84 12.35
C GLY A 21 14.18 -18.25 13.77
N ILE A 22 13.25 -18.61 14.67
CA ILE A 22 13.37 -18.57 16.14
C ILE A 22 12.96 -19.95 16.67
N GLN A 23 13.81 -20.57 17.51
CA GLN A 23 13.60 -21.93 18.07
C GLN A 23 13.52 -23.05 17.00
N GLY A 24 14.15 -22.85 15.84
CA GLY A 24 14.20 -23.79 14.72
C GLY A 24 13.96 -23.07 13.38
N ALA A 25 14.07 -23.81 12.28
CA ALA A 25 13.70 -23.33 10.94
C ALA A 25 12.23 -22.89 10.91
N PRO A 26 11.85 -21.80 10.23
CA PRO A 26 10.44 -21.44 10.08
C PRO A 26 9.69 -22.55 9.32
N GLU A 27 8.44 -22.80 9.69
CA GLU A 27 7.60 -23.84 9.06
C GLU A 27 6.20 -23.30 8.83
N GLY A 28 5.53 -23.71 7.76
CA GLY A 28 4.18 -23.22 7.51
C GLY A 28 3.48 -23.89 6.33
N PHE A 29 2.30 -23.38 6.01
CA PHE A 29 1.59 -23.75 4.79
C PHE A 29 0.83 -22.56 4.21
N ALA A 30 0.69 -22.58 2.89
CA ALA A 30 -0.27 -21.78 2.16
C ALA A 30 -1.50 -22.63 1.79
N ARG A 31 -2.67 -22.00 1.79
CA ARG A 31 -3.93 -22.54 1.31
C ARG A 31 -4.48 -21.63 0.22
N PHE A 32 -4.67 -22.19 -0.97
CA PHE A 32 -5.46 -21.58 -2.04
C PHE A 32 -6.88 -22.15 -2.02
N GLU A 33 -7.88 -21.27 -2.12
CA GLU A 33 -9.28 -21.63 -2.32
C GLU A 33 -9.85 -20.80 -3.47
N GLY A 34 -10.17 -21.47 -4.58
CA GLY A 34 -10.74 -20.87 -5.78
C GLY A 34 -12.24 -21.13 -5.88
N ASN A 35 -12.99 -20.10 -6.26
CA ASN A 35 -14.42 -20.17 -6.52
C ASN A 35 -14.78 -19.24 -7.71
N ARG A 36 -16.08 -19.05 -7.99
CA ARG A 36 -16.55 -18.19 -9.11
C ARG A 36 -16.07 -16.74 -9.05
N ASN A 37 -15.72 -16.25 -7.86
CA ASN A 37 -15.37 -14.85 -7.63
C ASN A 37 -13.85 -14.62 -7.64
N GLY A 38 -13.03 -15.67 -7.74
CA GLY A 38 -11.57 -15.59 -7.76
C GLY A 38 -10.90 -16.58 -6.80
N ILE A 39 -9.73 -16.20 -6.26
CA ILE A 39 -8.86 -17.03 -5.42
C ILE A 39 -8.61 -16.34 -4.08
N THR A 40 -8.83 -17.04 -2.98
CA THR A 40 -8.31 -16.68 -1.65
C THR A 40 -6.97 -17.39 -1.44
N LEU A 41 -5.93 -16.62 -1.12
CA LEU A 41 -4.65 -17.12 -0.60
C LEU A 41 -4.57 -16.81 0.89
N SER A 42 -4.37 -17.85 1.71
CA SER A 42 -4.14 -17.72 3.15
C SER A 42 -2.84 -18.42 3.52
N LEU A 43 -1.98 -17.81 4.34
CA LEU A 43 -0.77 -18.45 4.89
C LEU A 43 -0.84 -18.51 6.41
N GLN A 44 -0.27 -19.58 6.97
CA GLN A 44 0.04 -19.72 8.38
C GLN A 44 1.47 -20.24 8.52
N ILE A 45 2.31 -19.50 9.24
CA ILE A 45 3.73 -19.76 9.44
C ILE A 45 4.02 -19.69 10.94
N ARG A 46 4.94 -20.52 11.42
CA ARG A 46 5.45 -20.58 12.79
C ARG A 46 6.96 -20.45 12.80
N ARG A 47 7.53 -20.13 13.97
CA ARG A 47 8.96 -19.94 14.21
C ARG A 47 9.61 -18.85 13.34
N LEU A 48 8.82 -17.95 12.73
CA LEU A 48 9.35 -16.87 11.88
C LEU A 48 9.70 -15.65 12.73
N ARG A 49 10.97 -15.23 12.66
CA ARG A 49 11.50 -14.03 13.30
C ARG A 49 10.81 -12.77 12.76
N GLU A 50 10.50 -11.81 13.61
CA GLU A 50 10.09 -10.48 13.16
C GLU A 50 11.29 -9.76 12.50
N GLY A 51 11.14 -9.40 11.22
CA GLY A 51 12.19 -8.73 10.45
C GLY A 51 12.30 -7.23 10.78
N THR A 52 13.44 -6.62 10.46
CA THR A 52 13.62 -5.15 10.51
C THR A 52 12.84 -4.41 9.41
N ALA A 53 12.36 -5.16 8.41
CA ALA A 53 11.41 -4.75 7.40
C ALA A 53 10.27 -5.80 7.37
N PRO A 54 9.04 -5.44 6.95
CA PRO A 54 7.97 -6.40 6.78
C PRO A 54 8.33 -7.42 5.70
N TYR A 55 7.90 -8.68 5.86
CA TYR A 55 8.04 -9.66 4.79
C TYR A 55 6.93 -9.47 3.75
N THR A 56 7.27 -9.51 2.47
CA THR A 56 6.34 -9.52 1.34
C THR A 56 6.02 -10.96 0.95
N VAL A 57 4.73 -11.27 0.74
CA VAL A 57 4.28 -12.51 0.10
C VAL A 57 4.30 -12.30 -1.41
N ILE A 58 5.09 -13.09 -2.13
CA ILE A 58 5.26 -12.99 -3.59
C ILE A 58 4.78 -14.29 -4.24
N LEU A 59 3.93 -14.18 -5.27
CA LEU A 59 3.58 -15.30 -6.14
C LEU A 59 4.39 -15.21 -7.43
N ILE A 60 5.02 -16.33 -7.77
CA ILE A 60 5.70 -16.55 -9.05
C ILE A 60 4.84 -17.50 -9.87
N TYR A 61 4.47 -17.08 -11.08
CA TYR A 61 3.56 -17.81 -11.95
C TYR A 61 4.03 -17.76 -13.40
N GLU A 62 3.51 -18.66 -14.23
CA GLU A 62 3.88 -18.75 -15.64
C GLU A 62 2.75 -18.26 -16.55
N LYS A 63 3.05 -17.35 -17.48
CA LYS A 63 2.11 -16.80 -18.45
C LYS A 63 2.80 -16.73 -19.80
N ASN A 64 2.25 -17.39 -20.82
CA ASN A 64 2.78 -17.35 -22.19
C ASN A 64 4.29 -17.71 -22.28
N ASN A 65 4.75 -18.69 -21.48
CA ASN A 65 6.16 -19.08 -21.29
C ASN A 65 7.07 -17.99 -20.66
N GLU A 66 6.51 -16.90 -20.14
CA GLU A 66 7.20 -15.89 -19.34
C GLU A 66 6.89 -16.05 -17.85
N ILE A 67 7.79 -15.54 -16.99
CA ILE A 67 7.59 -15.55 -15.53
C ILE A 67 6.88 -14.26 -15.09
N GLY A 68 5.66 -14.41 -14.58
CA GLY A 68 4.94 -13.34 -13.89
C GLY A 68 5.30 -13.29 -12.39
N VAL A 69 5.36 -12.07 -11.85
CA VAL A 69 5.63 -11.80 -10.43
C VAL A 69 4.51 -10.94 -9.86
N LEU A 70 3.80 -11.45 -8.85
CA LEU A 70 2.80 -10.69 -8.09
C LEU A 70 3.25 -10.55 -6.63
N ARG A 71 3.56 -9.32 -6.21
CA ARG A 71 3.68 -8.97 -4.78
C ARG A 71 2.27 -8.87 -4.20
N ALA A 72 1.82 -9.91 -3.49
CA ALA A 72 0.44 -10.07 -3.04
C ALA A 72 0.09 -9.21 -1.80
N GLY A 73 1.10 -8.80 -1.04
CA GLY A 73 1.00 -7.94 0.14
C GLY A 73 2.02 -8.32 1.22
N ASN A 74 1.93 -7.69 2.39
CA ASN A 74 2.83 -7.95 3.51
C ASN A 74 2.26 -9.06 4.41
N LEU A 75 3.13 -9.92 4.93
CA LEU A 75 2.84 -10.95 5.92
C LEU A 75 2.77 -10.31 7.32
N ASP A 76 1.66 -10.54 8.04
CA ASP A 76 1.51 -10.10 9.41
C ASP A 76 2.24 -11.05 10.35
N VAL A 77 3.44 -10.65 10.78
CA VAL A 77 4.21 -11.39 11.80
C VAL A 77 3.95 -10.82 13.19
N SER A 78 3.67 -11.71 14.14
CA SER A 78 3.63 -11.42 15.58
C SER A 78 3.90 -12.69 16.39
N HIS A 79 4.66 -12.58 17.48
CA HIS A 79 4.90 -13.71 18.42
C HIS A 79 5.38 -15.00 17.72
N MET A 80 6.33 -14.88 16.80
CA MET A 80 6.86 -15.97 15.95
C MET A 80 5.87 -16.58 14.93
N ASN A 81 4.64 -16.06 14.83
CA ASN A 81 3.62 -16.52 13.90
C ASN A 81 3.47 -15.53 12.75
N GLY A 82 3.55 -16.01 11.50
CA GLY A 82 3.24 -15.24 10.30
C GLY A 82 1.86 -15.62 9.77
N ILE A 83 0.98 -14.64 9.60
CA ILE A 83 -0.37 -14.83 9.04
C ILE A 83 -0.52 -13.92 7.82
N PHE A 84 -1.12 -14.45 6.76
CA PHE A 84 -1.49 -13.65 5.59
C PHE A 84 -2.86 -14.10 5.09
N ARG A 85 -3.65 -13.14 4.58
CA ARG A 85 -4.82 -13.45 3.77
C ARG A 85 -5.01 -12.40 2.69
N ARG A 86 -5.09 -12.85 1.44
CA ARG A 86 -5.41 -12.00 0.28
C ARG A 86 -6.47 -12.66 -0.57
N ASN A 87 -7.48 -11.89 -0.95
CA ASN A 87 -8.40 -12.26 -2.01
C ASN A 87 -7.90 -11.61 -3.30
N LEU A 88 -7.80 -12.41 -4.36
CA LEU A 88 -7.60 -11.97 -5.74
C LEU A 88 -8.93 -12.26 -6.44
N ASP A 89 -9.63 -11.23 -6.89
CA ASP A 89 -10.88 -11.42 -7.63
C ASP A 89 -10.64 -11.94 -9.06
N TYR A 90 -11.71 -12.36 -9.72
CA TYR A 90 -11.65 -12.90 -11.07
C TYR A 90 -11.05 -11.93 -12.10
N GLU A 91 -11.27 -10.61 -11.95
CA GLU A 91 -10.73 -9.59 -12.87
C GLU A 91 -9.23 -9.38 -12.67
N ALA A 92 -8.76 -9.33 -11.43
CA ALA A 92 -7.35 -9.29 -11.07
C ALA A 92 -6.59 -10.52 -11.60
N ILE A 93 -7.17 -11.72 -11.41
CA ILE A 93 -6.57 -12.98 -11.91
C ILE A 93 -6.48 -12.97 -13.44
N ARG A 94 -7.58 -12.58 -14.12
CA ARG A 94 -7.66 -12.54 -15.58
C ARG A 94 -6.73 -11.51 -16.20
N SER A 95 -6.66 -10.28 -15.65
CA SER A 95 -5.75 -9.24 -16.13
C SER A 95 -4.28 -9.63 -15.97
N LEU A 96 -3.93 -10.27 -14.85
CA LEU A 96 -2.60 -10.81 -14.62
C LEU A 96 -2.26 -12.00 -15.54
N GLY A 97 -3.26 -12.68 -16.13
CA GLY A 97 -3.07 -13.94 -16.86
C GLY A 97 -2.66 -15.10 -15.95
N MET A 98 -3.03 -15.03 -14.68
CA MET A 98 -2.74 -16.02 -13.66
C MET A 98 -3.84 -17.10 -13.66
N ALA A 99 -3.48 -18.32 -13.28
CA ALA A 99 -4.41 -19.40 -12.97
C ALA A 99 -3.86 -20.22 -11.80
N PRO A 100 -4.69 -20.82 -10.91
CA PRO A 100 -4.19 -21.58 -9.76
C PRO A 100 -3.17 -22.70 -10.10
N GLU A 101 -3.31 -23.26 -11.30
CA GLU A 101 -2.45 -24.28 -11.90
C GLU A 101 -1.10 -23.75 -12.44
N ASN A 102 -1.00 -22.47 -12.80
CA ASN A 102 0.23 -21.88 -13.37
C ASN A 102 1.12 -21.16 -12.33
N ILE A 103 0.66 -21.05 -11.08
CA ILE A 103 1.51 -20.60 -9.96
C ILE A 103 2.59 -21.67 -9.73
N ARG A 104 3.87 -21.28 -9.82
CA ARG A 104 5.03 -22.15 -9.60
C ARG A 104 5.59 -22.05 -8.18
N TYR A 105 5.66 -20.84 -7.63
CA TYR A 105 6.20 -20.63 -6.28
C TYR A 105 5.41 -19.59 -5.48
N ILE A 106 5.39 -19.78 -4.17
CA ILE A 106 4.99 -18.80 -3.15
C ILE A 106 6.27 -18.47 -2.38
N LEU A 107 6.64 -17.20 -2.30
CA LEU A 107 7.85 -16.76 -1.60
C LEU A 107 7.48 -15.85 -0.43
N ILE A 108 8.17 -16.03 0.69
CA ILE A 108 8.25 -15.05 1.76
C ILE A 108 9.56 -14.31 1.58
N ALA A 109 9.50 -13.01 1.30
CA ALA A 109 10.66 -12.18 0.99
C ALA A 109 10.86 -11.08 2.02
N ALA A 110 12.08 -10.90 2.53
CA ALA A 110 12.50 -9.66 3.18
C ALA A 110 13.15 -8.75 2.14
N GLU A 111 12.43 -7.73 1.68
CA GLU A 111 12.90 -6.79 0.65
C GLU A 111 13.58 -5.58 1.30
N HIS A 112 14.90 -5.45 1.09
CA HIS A 112 15.68 -4.25 1.42
C HIS A 112 16.11 -3.52 0.14
N ARG A 113 16.66 -2.30 0.26
CA ARG A 113 16.97 -1.41 -0.88
C ARG A 113 17.72 -2.10 -2.03
N ASP A 114 18.76 -2.87 -1.69
CA ASP A 114 19.69 -3.49 -2.65
C ASP A 114 19.81 -5.02 -2.49
N ARG A 115 18.98 -5.63 -1.62
CA ARG A 115 19.03 -7.07 -1.29
C ARG A 115 17.64 -7.61 -1.03
N ILE A 116 17.40 -8.82 -1.53
CA ILE A 116 16.24 -9.64 -1.18
C ILE A 116 16.74 -10.90 -0.48
N PHE A 117 16.19 -11.18 0.70
CA PHE A 117 16.28 -12.49 1.31
C PHE A 117 14.95 -13.21 1.11
N LEU A 118 14.99 -14.52 0.90
CA LEU A 118 13.83 -15.38 0.71
C LEU A 118 13.75 -16.40 1.86
N PRO A 119 13.35 -15.99 3.09
CA PRO A 119 13.18 -16.88 4.23
C PRO A 119 12.51 -18.22 3.93
N MET A 120 11.46 -18.21 3.11
CA MET A 120 10.66 -19.41 2.84
C MET A 120 10.14 -19.49 1.42
N ILE A 121 9.95 -20.74 0.96
CA ILE A 121 9.38 -21.09 -0.33
C ILE A 121 8.27 -22.14 -0.18
N GLY A 122 7.18 -21.95 -0.93
CA GLY A 122 6.20 -22.99 -1.22
C GLY A 122 6.23 -23.36 -2.68
N ILE A 123 6.54 -24.61 -2.99
CA ILE A 123 6.64 -25.11 -4.37
C ILE A 123 5.28 -25.64 -4.82
N CYS A 124 4.76 -25.08 -5.90
CA CYS A 124 3.44 -25.39 -6.41
C CYS A 124 3.49 -26.43 -7.56
N GLY A 125 2.88 -27.60 -7.33
CA GLY A 125 2.65 -28.58 -8.39
C GLY A 125 3.95 -29.19 -8.95
N LYS A 126 4.11 -29.22 -10.27
CA LYS A 126 5.27 -29.82 -10.95
C LYS A 126 6.49 -28.89 -11.04
N ALA A 127 6.53 -27.78 -10.29
CA ALA A 127 7.55 -26.74 -10.45
C ALA A 127 9.00 -27.21 -10.18
N GLY A 128 9.21 -28.39 -9.58
CA GLY A 128 10.52 -29.02 -9.39
C GLY A 128 11.20 -28.54 -8.12
N ALA A 129 12.53 -28.40 -8.17
CA ALA A 129 13.29 -27.72 -7.12
C ALA A 129 13.15 -26.18 -7.24
N TRP A 130 13.82 -25.46 -6.33
CA TRP A 130 13.98 -24.01 -6.45
C TRP A 130 14.85 -23.64 -7.68
N ASP A 131 14.48 -22.55 -8.36
CA ASP A 131 15.19 -21.97 -9.50
C ASP A 131 15.77 -20.61 -9.11
N GLU A 132 17.06 -20.58 -8.85
CA GLU A 132 17.79 -19.40 -8.37
C GLU A 132 17.81 -18.24 -9.39
N SER A 133 17.49 -18.48 -10.67
CA SER A 133 17.33 -17.39 -11.66
C SER A 133 16.16 -16.46 -11.32
N ILE A 134 15.18 -16.96 -10.55
CA ILE A 134 14.04 -16.17 -10.08
C ILE A 134 14.49 -15.14 -9.03
N ARG A 135 15.44 -15.48 -8.14
CA ARG A 135 16.02 -14.50 -7.19
C ARG A 135 16.65 -13.33 -7.94
N GLN A 136 17.38 -13.62 -9.02
CA GLN A 136 18.04 -12.61 -9.85
C GLN A 136 17.02 -11.71 -10.58
N ARG A 137 15.88 -12.27 -11.03
CA ARG A 137 14.75 -11.48 -11.57
C ARG A 137 14.07 -10.62 -10.51
N LEU A 138 13.93 -11.08 -9.26
CA LEU A 138 13.34 -10.27 -8.20
C LEU A 138 14.19 -9.05 -7.83
N LEU A 139 15.52 -9.16 -7.95
CA LEU A 139 16.47 -8.06 -7.77
C LEU A 139 16.46 -7.08 -8.94
N ARG A 140 16.42 -7.57 -10.18
CA ARG A 140 16.28 -6.76 -11.39
C ARG A 140 14.82 -6.34 -11.56
N LYS A 141 14.42 -5.20 -11.01
CA LYS A 141 13.07 -4.61 -11.20
C LYS A 141 12.70 -4.52 -12.70
N GLU A 142 12.04 -5.55 -13.23
CA GLU A 142 11.65 -5.58 -14.64
C GLU A 142 10.53 -4.54 -14.90
N PRO A 143 10.67 -3.68 -15.92
CA PRO A 143 9.64 -2.71 -16.26
C PRO A 143 8.44 -3.42 -16.88
N VAL A 144 7.28 -3.29 -16.25
CA VAL A 144 6.02 -3.87 -16.75
C VAL A 144 5.70 -3.26 -18.12
N ARG A 145 5.78 -4.07 -19.17
CA ARG A 145 5.32 -3.71 -20.52
C ARG A 145 3.79 -3.63 -20.52
N VAL A 146 3.27 -2.41 -20.42
CA VAL A 146 1.84 -2.14 -20.67
C VAL A 146 1.69 -1.76 -22.14
N GLU A 147 1.13 -2.66 -22.94
CA GLU A 147 0.71 -2.35 -24.31
C GLU A 147 -0.35 -1.26 -24.27
N LYS A 148 -0.12 -0.17 -25.01
CA LYS A 148 -1.08 0.93 -25.16
C LYS A 148 -1.91 0.68 -26.41
N HIS A 149 -3.21 0.46 -26.24
CA HIS A 149 -4.17 0.74 -27.30
C HIS A 149 -4.95 2.02 -26.98
N GLU A 150 -4.94 2.91 -27.97
CA GLU A 150 -5.95 3.92 -28.28
C GLU A 150 -6.27 5.00 -27.23
N LYS A 151 -5.59 6.14 -27.40
CA LYS A 151 -6.25 7.45 -27.39
C LYS A 151 -6.27 7.99 -28.83
N GLU A 152 -7.42 7.91 -29.49
CA GLU A 152 -7.81 8.91 -30.47
C GLU A 152 -9.14 9.50 -30.04
N PHE A 153 -9.14 10.80 -29.71
CA PHE A 153 -10.01 11.82 -30.29
C PHE A 153 -9.72 13.18 -29.59
N LEU A 154 -9.85 14.27 -30.36
CA LEU A 154 -9.76 15.66 -29.93
C LEU A 154 -8.35 16.19 -29.59
N LEU A 155 -7.53 16.32 -30.64
CA LEU A 155 -6.71 17.52 -30.84
C LEU A 155 -7.58 18.62 -31.46
N ASN A 156 -7.47 19.86 -30.96
CA ASN A 156 -7.20 21.08 -31.75
C ASN A 156 -7.31 22.33 -30.86
N GLY A 157 -6.33 23.23 -30.96
CA GLY A 157 -6.25 24.44 -30.13
C GLY A 157 -4.81 24.90 -29.88
N GLU A 158 -4.11 25.31 -30.94
CA GLU A 158 -2.90 26.17 -30.90
C GLU A 158 -3.33 27.59 -30.39
N SER A 159 -2.53 28.59 -29.99
CA SER A 159 -1.09 28.97 -30.11
C SER A 159 -0.84 30.20 -29.16
N GLU A 160 0.35 30.77 -28.84
CA GLU A 160 1.76 30.54 -29.19
C GLU A 160 2.79 31.19 -28.20
N LYS A 161 4.08 30.80 -28.34
CA LYS A 161 5.39 31.50 -28.13
C LYS A 161 5.59 32.65 -27.12
N SER A 162 6.67 32.52 -26.34
CA SER A 162 7.90 33.36 -26.44
C SER A 162 9.09 32.74 -25.68
N ALA A 163 10.33 32.97 -26.14
CA ALA A 163 11.55 32.30 -25.65
C ALA A 163 12.75 33.25 -25.53
N VAL A 164 13.66 33.00 -24.57
CA VAL A 164 15.07 33.45 -24.53
C VAL A 164 15.91 32.38 -23.81
N GLU A 165 17.17 32.21 -24.19
CA GLU A 165 17.96 30.97 -24.00
C GLU A 165 18.91 30.90 -22.78
N ALA A 166 19.44 29.67 -22.58
CA ALA A 166 20.17 29.11 -21.45
C ALA A 166 21.61 29.65 -21.19
N PRO A 167 22.31 29.09 -20.17
CA PRO A 167 23.24 28.00 -20.50
C PRO A 167 22.95 26.66 -19.78
N VAL A 168 23.44 25.57 -20.39
CA VAL A 168 22.99 24.18 -20.19
C VAL A 168 23.85 23.39 -19.17
N ARG A 169 23.21 22.49 -18.40
CA ARG A 169 23.78 21.17 -18.03
C ARG A 169 22.72 20.14 -17.62
N ASP A 170 22.72 19.02 -18.34
CA ASP A 170 22.11 17.69 -18.11
C ASP A 170 20.62 17.57 -17.70
N PRO A 171 19.73 17.24 -18.66
CA PRO A 171 18.33 16.93 -18.42
C PRO A 171 18.02 15.43 -18.53
N ASP A 172 17.95 14.71 -17.40
CA ASP A 172 17.38 13.35 -17.40
C ASP A 172 16.65 13.02 -16.08
N TYR A 173 15.32 12.95 -16.13
CA TYR A 173 14.36 12.20 -15.28
C TYR A 173 12.91 12.70 -15.52
N ASP A 174 12.18 12.10 -16.48
CA ASP A 174 10.81 12.50 -16.87
C ASP A 174 9.73 12.23 -15.79
N GLY A 175 9.52 13.21 -14.92
CA GLY A 175 8.36 14.11 -15.06
C GLY A 175 6.92 13.63 -14.82
N LYS A 176 6.59 12.32 -14.67
CA LYS A 176 5.17 11.86 -14.74
C LYS A 176 4.55 11.12 -13.55
N ASN A 177 5.12 11.17 -12.34
CA ASN A 177 4.46 10.60 -11.14
C ASN A 177 4.73 11.34 -9.82
N LYS A 178 5.13 12.61 -9.87
CA LYS A 178 5.38 13.42 -8.66
C LYS A 178 4.06 13.91 -8.07
N ILE A 179 3.81 13.62 -6.79
CA ILE A 179 2.66 14.15 -6.04
C ILE A 179 2.82 15.66 -5.92
N ASP A 180 1.78 16.41 -6.31
CA ASP A 180 1.79 17.87 -6.28
C ASP A 180 1.36 18.39 -4.91
N ALA A 181 2.31 18.41 -3.97
CA ALA A 181 2.10 18.89 -2.61
C ALA A 181 1.66 20.37 -2.53
N LEU A 182 2.05 21.21 -3.50
CA LEU A 182 1.68 22.63 -3.52
C LEU A 182 0.23 22.83 -3.99
N SER A 183 -0.18 22.10 -5.03
CA SER A 183 -1.58 22.08 -5.49
C SER A 183 -2.51 21.45 -4.44
N LEU A 184 -2.06 20.40 -3.75
CA LEU A 184 -2.78 19.79 -2.63
C LEU A 184 -3.09 20.80 -1.53
N GLU A 185 -2.07 21.50 -1.02
CA GLU A 185 -2.25 22.50 0.04
C GLU A 185 -3.20 23.62 -0.36
N ARG A 186 -3.03 24.14 -1.58
CA ARG A 186 -3.90 25.19 -2.11
C ARG A 186 -5.36 24.73 -2.20
N LYS A 187 -5.61 23.53 -2.74
CA LYS A 187 -6.96 22.94 -2.84
C LYS A 187 -7.59 22.70 -1.46
N LEU A 188 -6.82 22.22 -0.49
CA LEU A 188 -7.31 22.03 0.88
C LEU A 188 -7.69 23.38 1.51
N LYS A 189 -6.84 24.41 1.38
CA LYS A 189 -7.11 25.77 1.87
C LYS A 189 -8.31 26.45 1.20
N GLU A 190 -8.53 26.20 -0.09
CA GLU A 190 -9.68 26.72 -0.84
C GLU A 190 -11.00 26.00 -0.50
N THR A 191 -10.95 24.74 -0.04
CA THR A 191 -12.13 23.88 0.15
C THR A 191 -12.56 23.73 1.61
N PHE A 192 -11.62 23.79 2.56
CA PHE A 192 -11.83 23.45 3.96
C PHE A 192 -11.36 24.54 4.92
N GLU A 193 -12.06 24.67 6.03
CA GLU A 193 -11.74 25.64 7.09
C GLU A 193 -10.41 25.26 7.78
N LYS A 194 -9.50 26.24 7.94
CA LYS A 194 -8.28 26.05 8.74
C LYS A 194 -8.67 25.91 10.21
N THR A 195 -8.13 24.92 10.90
CA THR A 195 -8.37 24.66 12.32
C THR A 195 -7.06 24.46 13.07
N GLU A 196 -7.09 24.55 14.40
CA GLU A 196 -5.95 24.23 15.28
C GLU A 196 -6.43 23.20 16.31
N PRO A 197 -6.37 21.89 15.98
CA PRO A 197 -7.05 20.85 16.76
C PRO A 197 -6.26 20.38 17.99
N PHE A 198 -5.07 20.96 18.25
CA PHE A 198 -4.18 20.59 19.33
C PHE A 198 -3.77 21.82 20.16
N LEU A 199 -3.75 21.68 21.49
CA LEU A 199 -3.46 22.77 22.44
C LEU A 199 -2.05 23.39 22.30
N ASN A 200 -1.12 22.70 21.65
CA ASN A 200 0.23 23.20 21.37
C ASN A 200 0.40 23.35 19.84
N PRO A 201 0.00 24.50 19.26
CA PRO A 201 0.08 24.73 17.82
C PRO A 201 1.54 24.78 17.39
N ARG A 202 1.93 23.87 16.51
CA ARG A 202 3.28 23.83 15.95
C ARG A 202 3.28 24.41 14.54
N HIS A 203 4.20 25.32 14.26
CA HIS A 203 4.35 25.99 12.96
C HIS A 203 4.73 25.03 11.81
N ASP A 204 5.22 23.83 12.12
CA ASP A 204 5.55 22.79 11.13
C ASP A 204 4.33 21.98 10.68
N TYR A 205 3.13 22.26 11.21
CA TYR A 205 1.84 21.72 10.75
C TYR A 205 0.87 22.83 10.32
N VAL A 206 0.05 22.52 9.32
CA VAL A 206 -1.17 23.28 8.99
C VAL A 206 -2.34 22.30 8.93
N TRP A 207 -3.40 22.55 9.71
CA TRP A 207 -4.57 21.67 9.81
C TRP A 207 -5.84 22.27 9.20
N TYR A 208 -6.67 21.41 8.63
CA TYR A 208 -7.95 21.71 8.00
C TYR A 208 -9.05 20.77 8.53
N LYS A 209 -10.23 21.32 8.82
CA LYS A 209 -11.38 20.56 9.29
C LYS A 209 -12.14 19.98 8.10
N ILE A 210 -12.26 18.67 8.03
CA ILE A 210 -12.87 17.94 6.92
C ILE A 210 -14.26 17.46 7.33
N ASN A 211 -15.31 18.03 6.77
CA ASN A 211 -16.70 17.60 6.95
C ASN A 211 -17.23 16.74 5.79
N ASP A 212 -16.48 16.65 4.68
CA ASP A 212 -16.90 16.01 3.43
C ASP A 212 -15.76 15.12 2.89
N LEU A 213 -15.93 13.80 3.01
CA LEU A 213 -14.93 12.82 2.59
C LEU A 213 -14.83 12.70 1.06
N ALA A 214 -15.91 12.98 0.32
CA ALA A 214 -15.93 12.91 -1.13
C ALA A 214 -15.09 14.05 -1.73
N LYS A 215 -15.24 15.27 -1.20
CA LYS A 215 -14.36 16.41 -1.56
C LYS A 215 -12.91 16.11 -1.26
N LEU A 216 -12.60 15.57 -0.08
CA LEU A 216 -11.22 15.20 0.27
C LEU A 216 -10.67 14.13 -0.69
N SER A 217 -11.42 13.06 -0.95
CA SER A 217 -11.03 12.00 -1.88
C SER A 217 -10.77 12.52 -3.29
N ASN A 218 -11.60 13.44 -3.79
CA ASN A 218 -11.43 14.05 -5.11
C ASN A 218 -10.17 14.94 -5.18
N ILE A 219 -9.87 15.69 -4.11
CA ILE A 219 -8.66 16.52 -4.01
C ILE A 219 -7.41 15.64 -4.00
N LEU A 220 -7.39 14.57 -3.20
CA LEU A 220 -6.27 13.62 -3.13
C LEU A 220 -6.04 12.94 -4.48
N PHE A 221 -7.10 12.44 -5.12
CA PHE A 221 -7.02 11.84 -6.45
C PHE A 221 -6.47 12.82 -7.50
N ALA A 222 -6.95 14.07 -7.51
CA ALA A 222 -6.47 15.12 -8.40
C ALA A 222 -4.98 15.51 -8.17
N CYS A 223 -4.43 15.24 -6.97
CA CYS A 223 -3.03 15.45 -6.64
C CYS A 223 -2.18 14.16 -6.77
N ASN A 224 -2.71 13.14 -7.48
CA ASN A 224 -2.11 11.82 -7.71
C ASN A 224 -1.90 10.97 -6.44
N MET A 225 -2.63 11.25 -5.36
CA MET A 225 -2.62 10.46 -4.11
C MET A 225 -3.80 9.49 -4.09
N LYS A 226 -3.51 8.19 -4.23
CA LYS A 226 -4.53 7.12 -4.31
C LYS A 226 -4.81 6.49 -2.94
N ILE A 227 -5.33 7.28 -2.01
CA ILE A 227 -5.73 6.81 -0.68
C ILE A 227 -7.21 6.34 -0.73
N PRO A 228 -7.52 5.06 -0.48
CA PRO A 228 -8.88 4.55 -0.54
C PRO A 228 -9.64 4.85 0.77
N LEU A 229 -9.93 6.13 1.02
CA LEU A 229 -10.57 6.60 2.27
C LEU A 229 -11.89 5.89 2.59
N PHE A 230 -12.70 5.60 1.57
CA PHE A 230 -13.97 4.89 1.70
C PHE A 230 -13.83 3.38 1.98
N ALA A 231 -12.66 2.78 1.75
CA ALA A 231 -12.45 1.34 1.98
C ALA A 231 -12.24 0.99 3.47
N ASN A 232 -12.03 1.98 4.34
CA ASN A 232 -11.86 1.76 5.77
C ASN A 232 -13.11 2.23 6.54
N PRO A 233 -13.94 1.31 7.04
CA PRO A 233 -15.19 1.66 7.73
C PRO A 233 -14.95 2.45 9.02
N LYS A 234 -13.77 2.36 9.65
CA LYS A 234 -13.45 3.12 10.86
C LYS A 234 -13.26 4.62 10.58
N ILE A 235 -12.75 4.99 9.39
CA ILE A 235 -12.70 6.39 8.94
C ILE A 235 -14.12 6.93 8.79
N LEU A 236 -15.02 6.14 8.20
CA LEU A 236 -16.43 6.50 8.04
C LEU A 236 -17.15 6.63 9.40
N VAL A 237 -16.93 5.68 10.33
CA VAL A 237 -17.53 5.74 11.68
C VAL A 237 -17.07 6.97 12.44
N GLY A 238 -15.77 7.32 12.42
CA GLY A 238 -15.26 8.55 13.04
C GLY A 238 -15.91 9.80 12.45
N LEU A 239 -15.97 9.90 11.11
CA LEU A 239 -16.62 11.01 10.42
C LEU A 239 -18.12 11.12 10.74
N PHE A 240 -18.87 10.01 10.74
CA PHE A 240 -20.31 10.05 11.01
C PHE A 240 -20.63 10.33 12.49
N LYS A 241 -19.88 9.76 13.44
CA LYS A 241 -20.11 9.97 14.88
C LYS A 241 -19.78 11.41 15.28
N TYR A 242 -18.61 11.93 14.90
CA TYR A 242 -18.11 13.24 15.35
C TYR A 242 -18.30 14.36 14.32
N ARG A 243 -18.89 14.06 13.15
CA ARG A 243 -19.21 14.99 12.04
C ARG A 243 -18.02 15.72 11.41
N HIS A 244 -16.80 15.28 11.69
CA HIS A 244 -15.59 15.81 11.07
C HIS A 244 -14.45 14.78 11.10
N LEU A 245 -13.43 15.03 10.27
CA LEU A 245 -12.06 14.53 10.39
C LEU A 245 -11.14 15.77 10.41
N ILE A 246 -9.83 15.57 10.59
CA ILE A 246 -8.82 16.60 10.32
C ILE A 246 -7.86 16.13 9.23
N ALA A 247 -7.41 17.04 8.38
CA ALA A 247 -6.33 16.81 7.43
C ALA A 247 -5.22 17.83 7.69
N GLY A 248 -3.98 17.35 7.79
CA GLY A 248 -2.80 18.15 8.06
C GLY A 248 -1.79 18.06 6.94
N ILE A 249 -1.00 19.12 6.76
CA ILE A 249 0.27 19.06 6.04
C ILE A 249 1.38 19.35 7.03
N TYR A 250 2.34 18.45 7.11
CA TYR A 250 3.57 18.58 7.88
C TYR A 250 4.75 18.84 6.97
N ARG A 251 5.60 19.79 7.34
CA ARG A 251 6.84 20.12 6.62
C ARG A 251 8.03 20.08 7.58
N SER A 252 9.02 19.26 7.29
CA SER A 252 10.25 19.18 8.11
C SER A 252 11.39 19.96 7.48
N ASP A 253 11.70 21.13 8.06
CA ASP A 253 12.80 21.99 7.60
C ASP A 253 14.18 21.31 7.66
N ARG A 254 14.36 20.32 8.54
CA ARG A 254 15.64 19.61 8.73
C ARG A 254 15.89 18.55 7.66
N ASN A 255 14.85 17.84 7.21
CA ASN A 255 15.00 16.63 6.38
C ASN A 255 14.36 16.75 4.99
N ARG A 256 13.75 17.89 4.64
CA ARG A 256 12.94 18.08 3.40
C ARG A 256 11.80 17.06 3.22
N MET A 257 11.38 16.39 4.29
CA MET A 257 10.28 15.43 4.29
C MET A 257 8.96 16.18 4.49
N ASN A 258 8.00 15.94 3.59
CA ASN A 258 6.65 16.49 3.67
C ASN A 258 5.66 15.33 3.84
N TYR A 259 4.76 15.42 4.82
CA TYR A 259 3.71 14.43 5.03
C TYR A 259 2.33 15.07 4.92
N PHE A 260 1.40 14.38 4.28
CA PHE A 260 -0.03 14.59 4.48
C PHE A 260 -0.45 13.73 5.67
N VAL A 261 -1.28 14.27 6.57
CA VAL A 261 -1.66 13.61 7.81
C VAL A 261 -3.17 13.57 7.91
N LEU A 262 -3.77 12.39 8.06
CA LEU A 262 -5.21 12.25 8.30
C LEU A 262 -5.45 11.95 9.78
N GLY A 263 -6.26 12.77 10.45
CA GLY A 263 -6.70 12.54 11.82
C GLY A 263 -8.15 12.05 11.87
N ILE A 264 -8.36 10.85 12.39
CA ILE A 264 -9.68 10.26 12.59
C ILE A 264 -10.05 10.40 14.07
N PRO A 265 -11.12 11.12 14.44
CA PRO A 265 -11.55 11.27 15.82
C PRO A 265 -12.07 9.93 16.37
N ALA A 266 -11.70 9.62 17.61
CA ALA A 266 -12.20 8.46 18.35
C ALA A 266 -12.48 8.81 19.81
N LYS A 267 -13.13 7.90 20.53
CA LYS A 267 -13.45 8.10 21.93
C LYS A 267 -12.20 8.04 22.82
N ASP A 268 -11.29 7.13 22.51
CA ASP A 268 -10.06 6.84 23.27
C ASP A 268 -9.05 6.08 22.37
N ASP A 269 -7.91 5.68 22.94
CA ASP A 269 -6.83 4.97 22.25
C ASP A 269 -7.04 3.45 22.10
N ALA A 270 -8.20 2.94 22.51
CA ALA A 270 -8.67 1.58 22.21
C ALA A 270 -9.77 1.59 21.12
N ASP A 271 -10.60 2.63 21.07
CA ASP A 271 -11.70 2.81 20.12
C ASP A 271 -11.24 3.27 18.73
N GLY A 272 -12.00 2.90 17.70
CA GLY A 272 -11.94 3.50 16.37
C GLY A 272 -10.64 3.32 15.57
N LYS A 273 -9.58 2.71 16.10
CA LYS A 273 -8.22 2.68 15.52
C LYS A 273 -8.21 2.23 14.04
N PRO A 274 -8.03 3.13 13.06
CA PRO A 274 -8.32 2.82 11.66
C PRO A 274 -7.25 1.93 11.02
N PHE A 275 -5.98 2.02 11.43
CA PHE A 275 -4.89 1.16 10.98
C PHE A 275 -4.04 0.73 12.19
N GLU A 276 -3.69 -0.55 12.32
CA GLU A 276 -3.11 -1.05 13.58
C GLU A 276 -1.67 -0.61 13.85
N LYS A 277 -0.81 -0.59 12.82
CA LYS A 277 0.62 -0.27 12.95
C LYS A 277 1.03 1.09 12.35
N ILE A 278 0.06 1.87 11.86
CA ILE A 278 0.27 3.14 11.14
C ILE A 278 -0.67 4.25 11.65
N CYS A 279 -1.03 4.17 12.94
CA CYS A 279 -1.86 5.16 13.61
C CYS A 279 -1.20 5.56 14.92
N ARG A 280 -0.93 6.85 15.06
CA ARG A 280 -0.47 7.46 16.31
C ARG A 280 -1.64 8.14 16.99
N TRP A 281 -1.96 7.73 18.22
CA TRP A 281 -2.94 8.43 19.04
C TRP A 281 -2.40 9.79 19.46
N VAL A 282 -3.25 10.82 19.39
CA VAL A 282 -2.99 12.13 20.00
C VAL A 282 -4.26 12.58 20.72
N GLY A 283 -4.18 12.63 22.06
CA GLY A 283 -5.26 13.09 22.91
C GLY A 283 -5.54 14.59 22.75
N VAL A 284 -6.82 14.95 22.75
CA VAL A 284 -7.35 16.32 22.68
C VAL A 284 -8.52 16.44 23.65
N SER A 285 -8.43 17.38 24.58
CA SER A 285 -9.58 17.77 25.39
C SER A 285 -10.26 18.96 24.73
N ASN A 286 -11.36 18.72 24.00
CA ASN A 286 -12.24 19.77 23.51
C ASN A 286 -13.71 19.42 23.87
N PRO A 287 -14.36 20.20 24.75
CA PRO A 287 -15.74 19.93 25.19
C PRO A 287 -16.80 20.08 24.09
N GLU A 288 -16.48 20.69 22.94
CA GLU A 288 -17.42 20.84 21.81
C GLU A 288 -17.77 19.51 21.11
N TYR A 289 -16.95 18.46 21.25
CA TYR A 289 -17.09 17.20 20.51
C TYR A 289 -17.56 16.00 21.36
N GLY A 290 -18.16 16.27 22.53
CA GLY A 290 -18.84 15.25 23.33
C GLY A 290 -17.89 14.27 24.00
N ASP A 291 -17.98 12.97 23.67
CA ASP A 291 -17.14 11.92 24.24
C ASP A 291 -15.81 11.70 23.50
N MET A 292 -15.49 12.53 22.50
CA MET A 292 -14.22 12.50 21.77
C MET A 292 -13.06 12.93 22.69
N SER A 293 -12.04 12.07 22.86
CA SER A 293 -10.82 12.42 23.62
C SER A 293 -9.55 12.54 22.77
N GLY A 294 -9.62 12.39 21.45
CA GLY A 294 -8.46 12.57 20.57
C GLY A 294 -8.64 12.07 19.14
N TYR A 295 -7.53 12.06 18.40
CA TYR A 295 -7.46 11.63 17.01
C TYR A 295 -6.40 10.55 16.80
N TRP A 296 -6.73 9.57 15.96
CA TRP A 296 -5.77 8.69 15.31
C TRP A 296 -5.15 9.37 14.11
N LEU A 297 -3.87 9.74 14.22
CA LEU A 297 -3.10 10.34 13.13
C LEU A 297 -2.45 9.28 12.24
N VAL A 298 -2.70 9.39 10.94
CA VAL A 298 -2.16 8.54 9.88
C VAL A 298 -1.29 9.41 8.98
N TYR A 299 0.02 9.13 8.93
CA TYR A 299 0.98 9.89 8.14
C TYR A 299 1.14 9.26 6.76
N ILE A 300 1.13 10.07 5.70
CA ILE A 300 1.36 9.67 4.31
C ILE A 300 2.46 10.56 3.73
N ASN A 301 3.50 9.97 3.19
CA ASN A 301 4.64 10.68 2.60
C ASN A 301 4.28 11.27 1.24
N LEU A 302 4.42 12.60 1.12
CA LEU A 302 4.12 13.34 -0.12
C LEU A 302 5.18 13.15 -1.21
N ALA A 303 6.28 12.43 -0.94
CA ALA A 303 7.25 12.07 -1.99
C ALA A 303 6.84 10.81 -2.78
N ASN A 304 6.15 9.86 -2.16
CA ASN A 304 5.86 8.54 -2.75
C ASN A 304 4.42 8.02 -2.51
N GLY A 305 3.60 8.70 -1.72
CA GLY A 305 2.22 8.32 -1.41
C GLY A 305 2.09 7.19 -0.38
N GLU A 306 3.19 6.76 0.23
CA GLU A 306 3.19 5.64 1.19
C GLU A 306 2.81 6.08 2.60
N PHE A 307 2.11 5.20 3.31
CA PHE A 307 1.82 5.35 4.73
C PHE A 307 3.10 5.18 5.57
N VAL A 308 3.27 6.02 6.58
CA VAL A 308 4.45 6.06 7.47
C VAL A 308 4.06 5.55 8.85
N SER A 309 4.68 4.44 9.27
CA SER A 309 4.59 3.87 10.62
C SER A 309 5.47 4.62 11.63
#